data_AF-A0A0N5AZJ5-F1
#
_entry.id   AF-A0A0N5AZJ5-F1
#
_cell.length_a   1.000
_cell.length_b   1.000
_cell.length_c   1.000
_cell.angle_alpha   90.00
_cell.angle_beta   90.00
_cell.angle_gamma   90.00
#
_symmetry.space_group_name_H-M   'P 1'
#
loop_
_entity.id
_entity.type
_entity.pdbx_description
1 polymer ?
#
loop_
_entity_poly.entity_id
_entity_poly.type
_entity_poly.pdbx_seq_one_letter_code
_entity_poly.pdbx_strand_id
1 'polypeptide(L)'
;MTAETLKIIVQGLNDEPFNMKLNVIHFNALSSGKLLQILSDVLRWIESAPRIKIVQESAEDTALRIFDTLRVLRYKPPVDLDQEWRRGIVEGEKFAVYPILEWIFNNSDKLKERIYLAKYLTKIDVPGEYHDVETAELSNQITALMEEFKETETRKDTILVEDIKSDLKAMEQEKEYLLKKVEKTEDKLKNIPNAPKLLEFANILRLEKQREDVLMLQIQEQRNLQGNTLSQLQEELETNRYIVKEKLPKEIESKRAIIAELSKIANMPAIDEKSIADIQILAMAKKVTAISRKKAALAEKLQKNRFLLKIFRIQLQFKMLLK
;
A
#
# COMPACT_ATOMS: atom_id res chain seq x y z
N MET A 1 1.07 -20.06 -33.74
CA MET A 1 -0.02 -19.06 -33.81
C MET A 1 -1.29 -19.72 -33.31
N THR A 2 -1.93 -19.16 -32.27
CA THR A 2 -3.12 -19.76 -31.64
C THR A 2 -4.41 -19.22 -32.28
N ALA A 3 -5.49 -19.99 -32.23
CA ALA A 3 -6.80 -19.58 -32.77
C ALA A 3 -7.38 -18.33 -32.06
N GLU A 4 -6.84 -17.98 -30.89
CA GLU A 4 -7.22 -16.82 -30.09
C GLU A 4 -6.67 -15.51 -30.68
N THR A 5 -5.43 -15.50 -31.17
CA THR A 5 -4.83 -14.29 -31.77
C THR A 5 -5.59 -13.85 -33.02
N LEU A 6 -6.03 -14.82 -33.84
CA LEU A 6 -6.85 -14.58 -35.02
C LEU A 6 -8.24 -14.04 -34.67
N LYS A 7 -8.83 -14.46 -33.54
CA LYS A 7 -10.11 -13.93 -33.09
C LYS A 7 -9.99 -12.48 -32.65
N ILE A 8 -8.94 -12.12 -31.91
CA ILE A 8 -8.68 -10.75 -31.46
C ILE A 8 -8.51 -9.81 -32.66
N ILE A 9 -7.72 -10.21 -33.65
CA ILE A 9 -7.49 -9.40 -34.86
C ILE A 9 -8.79 -9.23 -35.66
N VAL A 10 -9.55 -10.31 -35.87
CA VAL A 10 -10.82 -10.24 -36.62
C VAL A 10 -11.86 -9.39 -35.89
N GLN A 11 -11.91 -9.48 -34.55
CA GLN A 11 -12.79 -8.62 -33.74
C GLN A 11 -12.39 -7.15 -33.88
N GLY A 12 -11.10 -6.82 -33.70
CA GLY A 12 -10.60 -5.44 -33.84
C GLY A 12 -10.76 -4.84 -35.23
N LEU A 13 -10.74 -5.66 -36.30
CA LEU A 13 -11.02 -5.22 -37.67
C LEU A 13 -12.52 -5.09 -37.99
N ASN A 14 -13.37 -5.75 -37.21
CA ASN A 14 -14.83 -5.67 -37.34
C ASN A 14 -15.42 -4.53 -36.52
N ASP A 15 -14.74 -4.11 -35.46
CA ASP A 15 -15.10 -2.96 -34.64
C ASP A 15 -14.82 -1.62 -35.38
N GLU A 16 -15.39 -0.53 -34.87
CA GLU A 16 -15.14 0.82 -35.40
C GLU A 16 -13.65 1.19 -35.25
N PRO A 17 -12.99 1.77 -36.27
CA PRO A 17 -13.53 2.40 -37.49
C PRO A 17 -13.35 1.58 -38.79
N PHE A 18 -13.01 0.30 -38.71
CA PHE A 18 -12.68 -0.51 -39.90
C PHE A 18 -13.89 -1.22 -40.50
N ASN A 19 -14.84 -1.69 -39.66
CA ASN A 19 -16.12 -2.27 -40.08
C ASN A 19 -16.01 -3.28 -41.24
N MET A 20 -14.94 -4.08 -41.27
CA MET A 20 -14.60 -4.91 -42.44
C MET A 20 -15.46 -6.19 -42.56
N LYS A 21 -16.26 -6.53 -41.53
CA LYS A 21 -17.14 -7.71 -41.48
C LYS A 21 -16.48 -9.02 -41.95
N LEU A 22 -15.23 -9.23 -41.55
CA LEU A 22 -14.42 -10.39 -41.92
C LEU A 22 -14.69 -11.56 -40.97
N ASN A 23 -14.64 -12.78 -41.50
CA ASN A 23 -14.56 -14.02 -40.71
C ASN A 23 -13.13 -14.53 -40.69
N VAL A 24 -12.75 -15.34 -39.68
CA VAL A 24 -11.39 -15.92 -39.54
C VAL A 24 -10.89 -16.63 -40.80
N ILE A 25 -11.78 -17.31 -41.52
CA ILE A 25 -11.45 -18.00 -42.79
C ILE A 25 -11.16 -16.99 -43.91
N HIS A 26 -12.00 -15.95 -44.04
CA HIS A 26 -11.80 -14.90 -45.04
C HIS A 26 -10.54 -14.08 -44.77
N PHE A 27 -10.24 -13.80 -43.49
CA PHE A 27 -9.03 -13.11 -43.08
C PHE A 27 -7.76 -13.92 -43.39
N ASN A 28 -7.79 -15.24 -43.16
CA ASN A 28 -6.66 -16.11 -43.51
C ASN A 28 -6.51 -16.32 -45.04
N ALA A 29 -7.56 -16.09 -45.82
CA ALA A 29 -7.50 -16.14 -47.29
C ALA A 29 -7.02 -14.83 -47.95
N LEU A 30 -6.72 -13.78 -47.16
CA LEU A 30 -6.23 -12.51 -47.70
C LEU A 30 -4.84 -12.65 -48.34
N SER A 31 -4.65 -11.93 -49.45
CA SER A 31 -3.34 -11.82 -50.10
C SER A 31 -2.39 -10.95 -49.29
N SER A 32 -1.09 -11.22 -49.39
CA SER A 32 -0.03 -10.50 -48.65
C SER A 32 -0.10 -8.98 -48.86
N GLY A 33 -0.41 -8.52 -50.08
CA GLY A 33 -0.59 -7.10 -50.38
C GLY A 33 -1.82 -6.46 -49.71
N LYS A 34 -2.94 -7.20 -49.59
CA LYS A 34 -4.12 -6.72 -48.85
C LYS A 34 -3.84 -6.70 -47.34
N LEU A 35 -3.09 -7.68 -46.84
CA LEU A 35 -2.71 -7.77 -45.44
C LEU A 35 -1.79 -6.60 -45.03
N LEU A 36 -0.85 -6.22 -45.89
CA LEU A 36 -0.04 -5.02 -45.69
C LEU A 36 -0.87 -3.74 -45.74
N GLN A 37 -1.85 -3.65 -46.64
CA GLN A 37 -2.75 -2.50 -46.69
C GLN A 37 -3.53 -2.35 -45.38
N ILE A 38 -4.05 -3.46 -44.85
CA ILE A 38 -4.72 -3.48 -43.54
C ILE A 38 -3.77 -3.03 -42.44
N LEU A 39 -2.54 -3.55 -42.40
CA LEU A 39 -1.54 -3.14 -41.40
C LEU A 39 -1.24 -1.63 -41.50
N SER A 40 -1.06 -1.12 -42.71
CA SER A 40 -0.81 0.30 -42.95
C SER A 40 -2.00 1.16 -42.53
N ASP A 41 -3.23 0.76 -42.86
CA ASP A 41 -4.45 1.47 -42.47
C ASP A 41 -4.64 1.47 -40.95
N VAL A 42 -4.32 0.35 -40.29
CA VAL A 42 -4.35 0.21 -38.83
C VAL A 42 -3.31 1.11 -38.17
N LEU A 43 -2.06 1.14 -38.65
CA LEU A 43 -1.04 2.04 -38.13
C LEU A 43 -1.41 3.52 -38.33
N ARG A 44 -1.96 3.87 -39.50
CA ARG A 44 -2.42 5.25 -39.80
C ARG A 44 -3.59 5.67 -38.93
N TRP A 45 -4.46 4.74 -38.57
CA TRP A 45 -5.53 5.00 -37.61
C TRP A 45 -4.99 5.34 -36.22
N ILE A 46 -3.99 4.62 -35.71
CA ILE A 46 -3.35 4.97 -34.43
C ILE A 46 -2.68 6.34 -34.53
N GLU A 47 -2.07 6.65 -35.69
CA GLU A 47 -1.47 7.96 -35.98
C GLU A 47 -2.48 9.11 -36.18
N SER A 48 -3.79 8.81 -36.27
CA SER A 48 -4.81 9.79 -36.69
C SER A 48 -4.44 10.51 -37.99
N ALA A 49 -3.78 9.79 -38.91
CA ALA A 49 -3.27 10.29 -40.18
C ALA A 49 -4.11 9.76 -41.36
N PRO A 50 -4.13 10.45 -42.51
CA PRO A 50 -4.87 10.00 -43.68
C PRO A 50 -4.37 8.63 -44.17
N ARG A 51 -5.29 7.80 -44.67
CA ARG A 51 -4.98 6.47 -45.21
C ARG A 51 -4.17 6.60 -46.50
N ILE A 52 -3.11 5.82 -46.63
CA ILE A 52 -2.22 5.79 -47.81
C ILE A 52 -2.42 4.46 -48.52
N LYS A 53 -2.60 4.50 -49.85
CA LYS A 53 -2.70 3.28 -50.67
C LYS A 53 -1.29 2.79 -51.01
N ILE A 54 -0.93 1.59 -50.58
CA ILE A 54 0.39 0.99 -50.76
C ILE A 54 0.76 0.78 -52.24
N VAL A 55 -0.22 0.71 -53.13
CA VAL A 55 0.00 0.54 -54.59
C VAL A 55 0.77 1.73 -55.21
N GLN A 56 0.81 2.87 -54.54
CA GLN A 56 1.50 4.08 -55.02
C GLN A 56 2.94 4.23 -54.46
N GLU A 57 3.33 3.43 -53.47
CA GLU A 57 4.64 3.47 -52.82
C GLU A 57 5.50 2.27 -53.24
N SER A 58 6.83 2.38 -53.19
CA SER A 58 7.68 1.20 -53.32
C SER A 58 7.50 0.31 -52.10
N ALA A 59 7.71 -1.00 -52.26
CA ALA A 59 7.61 -1.96 -51.14
C ALA A 59 8.62 -1.63 -50.02
N GLU A 60 9.77 -1.04 -50.39
CA GLU A 60 10.82 -0.61 -49.47
C GLU A 60 10.42 0.64 -48.68
N ASP A 61 9.86 1.66 -49.35
CA ASP A 61 9.39 2.89 -48.68
C ASP A 61 8.24 2.60 -47.72
N THR A 62 7.34 1.70 -48.11
CA THR A 62 6.24 1.24 -47.24
C THR A 62 6.79 0.54 -46.00
N ALA A 63 7.80 -0.32 -46.17
CA ALA A 63 8.40 -1.05 -45.06
C ALA A 63 9.16 -0.10 -44.12
N LEU A 64 9.93 0.86 -44.64
CA LEU A 64 10.61 1.89 -43.84
C LEU A 64 9.63 2.69 -43.00
N ARG A 65 8.51 3.14 -43.60
CA ARG A 65 7.45 3.84 -42.88
C ARG A 65 6.86 3.00 -41.76
N ILE A 66 6.59 1.72 -42.01
CA ILE A 66 6.10 0.79 -40.99
C ILE A 66 7.14 0.63 -39.87
N PHE A 67 8.43 0.50 -40.20
CA PHE A 67 9.50 0.38 -39.20
C PHE A 67 9.63 1.64 -38.34
N ASP A 68 9.53 2.83 -38.92
CA ASP A 68 9.58 4.09 -38.19
C ASP A 68 8.40 4.24 -37.23
N THR A 69 7.17 3.94 -37.70
CA THR A 69 5.99 3.93 -36.83
C THR A 69 6.14 2.90 -35.70
N LEU A 70 6.60 1.68 -36.00
CA LEU A 70 6.82 0.64 -34.99
C LEU A 70 7.90 1.03 -33.98
N ARG A 71 8.94 1.77 -34.41
CA ARG A 71 10.00 2.29 -33.53
C ARG A 71 9.45 3.34 -32.57
N VAL A 72 8.61 4.26 -33.05
CA VAL A 72 7.91 5.25 -32.22
C VAL A 72 7.01 4.55 -31.19
N LEU A 73 6.29 3.53 -31.64
CA LEU A 73 5.46 2.66 -30.81
C LEU A 73 6.25 1.78 -29.82
N ARG A 74 7.59 1.67 -29.99
CA ARG A 74 8.48 0.76 -29.27
C ARG A 74 8.03 -0.70 -29.30
N TYR A 75 7.56 -1.15 -30.46
CA TYR A 75 7.34 -2.57 -30.70
C TYR A 75 8.68 -3.32 -30.65
N LYS A 76 8.74 -4.43 -29.93
CA LYS A 76 9.93 -5.28 -29.85
C LYS A 76 9.79 -6.43 -30.84
N PRO A 77 10.59 -6.48 -31.92
CA PRO A 77 10.56 -7.61 -32.84
C PRO A 77 11.03 -8.91 -32.17
N PRO A 78 10.64 -10.08 -32.68
CA PRO A 78 11.13 -11.37 -32.20
C PRO A 78 12.65 -11.48 -32.40
N VAL A 79 13.40 -11.56 -31.30
CA VAL A 79 14.87 -11.43 -31.23
C VAL A 79 15.62 -12.46 -32.08
N ASP A 80 15.02 -13.63 -32.32
CA ASP A 80 15.68 -14.73 -33.03
C ASP A 80 15.57 -14.63 -34.56
N LEU A 81 14.77 -13.70 -35.11
CA LEU A 81 14.39 -13.67 -36.52
C LEU A 81 14.47 -12.27 -37.16
N ASP A 82 15.31 -11.35 -36.65
CA ASP A 82 15.31 -9.94 -37.08
C ASP A 82 15.40 -9.73 -38.61
N GLN A 83 16.23 -10.49 -39.33
CA GLN A 83 16.34 -10.38 -40.79
C GLN A 83 15.16 -11.01 -41.54
N GLU A 84 14.71 -12.19 -41.10
CA GLU A 84 13.57 -12.88 -41.71
C GLU A 84 12.25 -12.15 -41.44
N TRP A 85 12.11 -11.54 -40.27
CA TRP A 85 10.98 -10.71 -39.88
C TRP A 85 10.92 -9.41 -40.68
N ARG A 86 12.06 -8.74 -40.91
CA ARG A 86 12.12 -7.57 -41.79
C ARG A 86 11.73 -7.92 -43.23
N ARG A 87 12.24 -9.03 -43.77
CA ARG A 87 11.83 -9.54 -45.09
C ARG A 87 10.33 -9.87 -45.11
N GLY A 88 9.82 -10.49 -44.05
CA GLY A 88 8.40 -10.80 -43.91
C GLY A 88 7.49 -9.57 -43.90
N ILE A 89 7.96 -8.40 -43.44
CA ILE A 89 7.21 -7.14 -43.54
C ILE A 89 7.22 -6.59 -44.97
N VAL A 90 8.32 -6.71 -45.70
CA VAL A 90 8.39 -6.29 -47.11
C VAL A 90 7.48 -7.16 -47.99
N GLU A 91 7.47 -8.48 -47.74
CA GLU A 91 6.69 -9.46 -48.51
C GLU A 91 5.23 -9.57 -48.05
N GLY A 92 4.88 -9.04 -46.88
CA GLY A 92 3.53 -9.11 -46.32
C GLY A 92 3.17 -10.47 -45.74
N GLU A 93 4.15 -11.15 -45.18
CA GLU A 93 4.04 -12.49 -44.63
C GLU A 93 3.23 -12.52 -43.33
N LYS A 94 2.40 -13.56 -43.21
CA LYS A 94 1.45 -13.71 -42.09
C LYS A 94 2.15 -13.84 -40.74
N PHE A 95 3.33 -14.47 -40.71
CA PHE A 95 4.10 -14.65 -39.48
C PHE A 95 4.63 -13.32 -38.91
N ALA A 96 4.84 -12.31 -39.76
CA ALA A 96 5.34 -11.00 -39.34
C ALA A 96 4.19 -10.02 -39.03
N VAL A 97 3.13 -10.01 -39.84
CA VAL A 97 2.03 -9.04 -39.72
C VAL A 97 1.05 -9.38 -38.58
N TYR A 98 0.72 -10.65 -38.38
CA TYR A 98 -0.29 -11.03 -37.37
C TYR A 98 0.11 -10.67 -35.92
N PRO A 99 1.36 -10.91 -35.46
CA PRO A 99 1.77 -10.48 -34.12
C PRO A 99 1.70 -8.96 -33.92
N ILE A 100 1.96 -8.18 -34.97
CA ILE A 100 1.88 -6.71 -34.90
C ILE A 100 0.43 -6.27 -34.74
N LEU A 101 -0.49 -6.82 -35.54
CA LEU A 101 -1.91 -6.51 -35.45
C LEU A 101 -2.48 -6.90 -34.09
N GLU A 102 -2.15 -8.09 -33.59
CA GLU A 102 -2.56 -8.53 -32.26
C GLU A 102 -2.08 -7.56 -31.17
N TRP A 103 -0.81 -7.17 -31.22
CA TRP A 103 -0.24 -6.25 -30.24
C TRP A 103 -0.93 -4.88 -30.27
N ILE A 104 -1.25 -4.38 -31.46
CA ILE A 104 -1.98 -3.13 -31.65
C ILE A 104 -3.37 -3.20 -31.03
N PHE A 105 -4.15 -4.23 -31.38
CA PHE A 105 -5.53 -4.34 -30.93
C PHE A 105 -5.63 -4.60 -29.42
N ASN A 106 -4.67 -5.32 -28.83
CA ASN A 106 -4.63 -5.56 -27.38
C ASN A 106 -4.39 -4.29 -26.53
N ASN A 107 -3.77 -3.25 -27.08
CA ASN A 107 -3.41 -2.04 -26.33
C ASN A 107 -3.74 -0.73 -27.08
N SER A 108 -4.82 -0.71 -27.86
CA SER A 108 -5.08 0.40 -28.80
C SER A 108 -5.09 1.78 -28.14
N ASP A 109 -5.66 1.94 -26.94
CA ASP A 109 -5.73 3.22 -26.24
C ASP A 109 -4.36 3.72 -25.76
N LYS A 110 -3.59 2.82 -25.13
CA LYS A 110 -2.21 3.13 -24.71
C LYS A 110 -1.30 3.47 -25.89
N LEU A 111 -1.54 2.85 -27.05
CA LEU A 111 -0.77 3.12 -28.26
C LEU A 111 -1.16 4.45 -28.89
N LYS A 112 -2.44 4.82 -28.88
CA LYS A 112 -2.90 6.16 -29.31
C LYS A 112 -2.29 7.25 -28.45
N GLU A 113 -2.33 7.10 -27.13
CA GLU A 113 -1.66 8.02 -26.19
C GLU A 113 -0.17 8.12 -26.48
N ARG A 114 0.50 6.98 -26.68
CA ARG A 114 1.93 6.94 -26.97
C ARG A 114 2.28 7.65 -28.27
N ILE A 115 1.54 7.44 -29.35
CA ILE A 115 1.78 8.14 -30.63
C ILE A 115 1.52 9.63 -30.47
N TYR A 116 0.43 10.00 -29.79
CA TYR A 116 0.13 11.40 -29.50
C TYR A 116 1.29 12.06 -28.75
N LEU A 117 1.76 11.44 -27.67
CA LEU A 117 2.91 11.92 -26.91
C LEU A 117 4.18 11.95 -27.77
N ALA A 118 4.43 10.93 -28.59
CA ALA A 118 5.61 10.89 -29.44
C ALA A 118 5.66 12.03 -30.47
N LYS A 119 4.51 12.49 -30.99
CA LYS A 119 4.45 13.65 -31.88
C LYS A 119 5.08 14.90 -31.26
N TYR A 120 4.92 15.08 -29.95
CA TYR A 120 5.40 16.25 -29.21
C TYR A 120 6.69 15.99 -28.42
N LEU A 121 7.00 14.72 -28.13
CA LEU A 121 8.12 14.32 -27.27
C LEU A 121 9.28 13.65 -28.01
N THR A 122 9.20 13.49 -29.33
CA THR A 122 10.33 13.01 -30.13
C THR A 122 11.28 14.17 -30.41
N LYS A 123 12.55 14.00 -30.02
CA LYS A 123 13.59 14.98 -30.32
C LYS A 123 13.88 14.96 -31.81
N ILE A 124 13.98 16.14 -32.41
CA ILE A 124 14.45 16.31 -33.78
C ILE A 124 15.98 16.23 -33.72
N ASP A 125 16.55 15.18 -34.31
CA ASP A 125 18.00 15.07 -34.46
C ASP A 125 18.44 16.06 -35.55
N VAL A 126 19.01 17.19 -35.12
CA VAL A 126 19.63 18.16 -36.01
C VAL A 126 20.95 17.57 -36.53
N PRO A 127 21.21 17.55 -37.85
CA PRO A 127 22.49 17.08 -38.37
C PRO A 127 23.66 17.96 -37.92
N GLY A 128 24.82 17.34 -37.65
CA GLY A 128 26.07 17.94 -37.16
C GLY A 128 26.48 19.27 -37.81
N GLU A 129 26.16 19.42 -39.09
CA GLU A 129 26.48 20.57 -39.93
C GLU A 129 25.70 21.84 -39.59
N TYR A 130 24.58 21.71 -38.88
CA TYR A 130 23.70 22.80 -38.47
C TYR A 130 23.76 23.09 -36.97
N HIS A 131 24.75 22.55 -36.26
CA HIS A 131 24.92 22.82 -34.81
C HIS A 131 25.59 24.17 -34.57
N ASP A 132 24.83 25.23 -34.69
CA ASP A 132 25.21 26.58 -34.27
C ASP A 132 24.73 26.89 -32.85
N VAL A 133 25.30 27.93 -32.23
CA VAL A 133 24.93 28.38 -30.86
C VAL A 133 23.43 28.64 -30.76
N GLU A 134 22.82 29.27 -31.77
CA GLU A 134 21.38 29.54 -31.81
C GLU A 134 20.53 28.25 -31.86
N THR A 135 20.99 27.22 -32.59
CA THR A 135 20.26 25.93 -32.65
C THR A 135 20.34 25.16 -31.35
N ALA A 136 21.44 25.30 -30.60
CA ALA A 136 21.58 24.73 -29.27
C ALA A 136 20.65 25.42 -28.27
N GLU A 137 20.52 26.75 -28.33
CA GLU A 137 19.58 27.52 -27.51
C GLU A 137 18.13 27.12 -27.79
N LEU A 138 17.74 27.01 -29.05
CA LEU A 138 16.40 26.56 -29.45
C LEU A 138 16.11 25.11 -29.02
N SER A 139 17.08 24.21 -29.17
CA SER A 139 16.96 22.83 -28.68
C SER A 139 16.74 22.77 -27.16
N ASN A 140 17.42 23.64 -26.41
CA ASN A 140 17.23 23.75 -24.97
C ASN A 140 15.84 24.30 -24.61
N GLN A 141 15.34 25.32 -25.31
CA GLN A 141 13.98 25.84 -25.13
C GLN A 141 12.91 24.79 -25.44
N ILE A 142 13.07 24.05 -26.54
CA ILE A 142 12.17 22.93 -26.90
C ILE A 142 12.19 21.87 -25.80
N THR A 143 13.37 21.53 -25.28
CA THR A 143 13.49 20.54 -24.20
C THR A 143 12.77 21.01 -22.91
N ALA A 144 12.90 22.28 -22.54
CA ALA A 144 12.20 22.85 -21.39
C ALA A 144 10.67 22.82 -21.58
N LEU A 145 10.18 23.20 -22.76
CA LEU A 145 8.74 23.13 -23.09
C LEU A 145 8.22 21.68 -23.10
N MET A 146 9.03 20.71 -23.55
CA MET A 146 8.68 19.28 -23.48
C MET A 146 8.55 18.79 -22.03
N GLU A 147 9.33 19.32 -21.09
CA GLU A 147 9.24 18.99 -19.67
C GLU A 147 7.99 19.61 -19.03
N GLU A 148 7.68 20.87 -19.33
CA GLU A 148 6.44 21.53 -18.89
C GLU A 148 5.19 20.79 -19.41
N PHE A 149 5.21 20.35 -20.68
CA PHE A 149 4.15 19.55 -21.26
C PHE A 149 3.94 18.20 -20.53
N LYS A 150 5.02 17.52 -20.14
CA LYS A 150 4.91 16.28 -19.35
C LYS A 150 4.30 16.54 -17.97
N GLU A 151 4.68 17.62 -17.31
CA GLU A 151 4.17 17.96 -15.97
C GLU A 151 2.68 18.33 -16.00
N THR A 152 2.24 19.04 -17.03
CA THR A 152 0.82 19.38 -17.18
C THR A 152 -0.05 18.18 -17.53
N GLU A 153 0.45 17.23 -18.33
CA GLU A 153 -0.30 16.02 -18.66
C GLU A 153 -0.45 15.07 -17.46
N THR A 154 0.58 14.90 -16.62
CA THR A 154 0.46 14.08 -15.40
C THR A 154 -0.47 14.68 -14.35
N ARG A 155 -0.59 16.02 -14.29
CA ARG A 155 -1.56 16.69 -13.42
C ARG A 155 -3.02 16.44 -13.82
N LYS A 156 -3.28 15.96 -15.04
CA LYS A 156 -4.64 15.62 -15.49
C LYS A 156 -5.16 14.30 -14.93
N ASP A 157 -4.40 13.54 -14.15
CA ASP A 157 -4.84 12.27 -13.55
C ASP A 157 -5.95 12.43 -12.48
N THR A 158 -7.16 12.78 -12.97
CA THR A 158 -8.41 11.98 -13.04
C THR A 158 -9.01 11.29 -11.81
N ILE A 159 -8.34 11.17 -10.66
CA ILE A 159 -8.97 10.48 -9.52
C ILE A 159 -9.97 11.39 -8.78
N LEU A 160 -9.75 12.70 -8.74
CA LEU A 160 -10.69 13.62 -8.07
C LEU A 160 -11.97 13.89 -8.87
N VAL A 161 -11.95 13.88 -10.21
CA VAL A 161 -13.07 14.42 -10.98
C VAL A 161 -14.28 13.47 -10.99
N GLU A 162 -14.05 12.16 -11.14
CA GLU A 162 -15.13 11.17 -11.15
C GLU A 162 -15.73 10.93 -9.76
N ASP A 163 -14.90 10.92 -8.72
CA ASP A 163 -15.35 10.80 -7.32
C ASP A 163 -16.13 12.03 -6.88
N ILE A 164 -15.64 13.25 -7.17
CA ILE A 164 -16.39 14.50 -6.90
C ILE A 164 -17.72 14.50 -7.63
N LYS A 165 -17.75 14.03 -8.88
CA LYS A 165 -18.98 13.97 -9.68
C LYS A 165 -19.99 12.95 -9.12
N SER A 166 -19.50 11.83 -8.60
CA SER A 166 -20.33 10.84 -7.90
C SER A 166 -20.90 11.41 -6.59
N ASP A 167 -20.06 12.06 -5.78
CA ASP A 167 -20.45 12.69 -4.52
C ASP A 167 -21.46 13.82 -4.73
N LEU A 168 -21.24 14.68 -5.74
CA LEU A 168 -22.20 15.73 -6.10
C LEU A 168 -23.56 15.16 -6.43
N LYS A 169 -23.60 14.07 -7.22
CA LYS A 169 -24.85 13.39 -7.57
C LYS A 169 -25.53 12.80 -6.33
N ALA A 170 -24.77 12.22 -5.40
CA ALA A 170 -25.31 11.70 -4.15
C ALA A 170 -25.89 12.82 -3.27
N MET A 171 -25.18 13.94 -3.14
CA MET A 171 -25.65 15.12 -2.40
C MET A 171 -26.90 15.75 -3.03
N GLU A 172 -26.99 15.80 -4.36
CA GLU A 172 -28.19 16.28 -5.06
C GLU A 172 -29.40 15.40 -4.77
N GLN A 173 -29.23 14.07 -4.80
CA GLN A 173 -30.28 13.13 -4.45
C GLN A 173 -30.73 13.27 -2.99
N GLU A 174 -29.78 13.42 -2.06
CA GLU A 174 -30.09 13.64 -0.65
C GLU A 174 -30.84 14.95 -0.44
N LYS A 175 -30.39 16.04 -1.08
CA LYS A 175 -31.07 17.34 -1.04
C LYS A 175 -32.51 17.22 -1.55
N GLU A 176 -32.73 16.55 -2.67
CA GLU A 176 -34.08 16.37 -3.23
C GLU A 176 -34.97 15.54 -2.29
N TYR A 177 -34.42 14.48 -1.70
CA TYR A 177 -35.13 13.67 -0.70
C TYR A 177 -35.49 14.48 0.55
N LEU A 178 -34.54 15.26 1.08
CA LEU A 178 -34.75 16.12 2.25
C LEU A 178 -35.80 17.20 1.95
N LEU A 179 -35.75 17.84 0.78
CA LEU A 179 -36.76 18.83 0.37
C LEU A 179 -38.16 18.22 0.33
N LYS A 180 -38.34 17.04 -0.27
CA LYS A 180 -39.63 16.33 -0.27
C LYS A 180 -40.10 15.99 1.15
N LYS A 181 -39.18 15.70 2.07
CA LYS A 181 -39.50 15.41 3.48
C LYS A 181 -39.89 16.68 4.24
N VAL A 182 -39.22 17.81 3.98
CA VAL A 182 -39.58 19.13 4.51
C VAL A 182 -40.98 19.51 4.04
N GLU A 183 -41.23 19.45 2.73
CA GLU A 183 -42.53 19.80 2.13
C GLU A 183 -43.69 18.99 2.76
N LYS A 184 -43.53 17.66 2.87
CA LYS A 184 -44.51 16.80 3.55
C LYS A 184 -44.74 17.16 5.02
N THR A 185 -43.73 17.71 5.69
CA THR A 185 -43.82 18.11 7.10
C THR A 185 -44.47 19.48 7.22
N GLU A 186 -44.14 20.41 6.33
CA GLU A 186 -44.77 21.73 6.22
C GLU A 186 -46.26 21.60 5.90
N ASP A 187 -46.65 20.69 5.01
CA ASP A 187 -48.05 20.43 4.70
C ASP A 187 -48.85 19.94 5.92
N LYS A 188 -48.24 19.11 6.78
CA LYS A 188 -48.86 18.72 8.06
C LYS A 188 -48.95 19.91 9.03
N LEU A 189 -47.97 20.79 9.00
CA LEU A 189 -47.89 21.96 9.87
C LEU A 189 -48.96 23.00 9.53
N LYS A 190 -49.36 23.13 8.26
CA LYS A 190 -50.46 24.02 7.83
C LYS A 190 -51.78 23.75 8.55
N ASN A 191 -52.02 22.52 8.99
CA ASN A 191 -53.24 22.12 9.70
C ASN A 191 -53.20 22.43 11.21
N ILE A 192 -52.10 22.98 11.72
CA ILE A 192 -51.92 23.27 13.15
C ILE A 192 -52.10 24.78 13.41
N PRO A 193 -53.03 25.18 14.29
CA PRO A 193 -53.20 26.59 14.65
C PRO A 193 -51.96 27.11 15.39
N ASN A 194 -51.57 28.37 15.12
CA ASN A 194 -50.35 29.00 15.67
C ASN A 194 -49.03 28.25 15.38
N ALA A 195 -48.98 27.44 14.33
CA ALA A 195 -47.78 26.75 13.86
C ALA A 195 -46.48 27.59 13.83
N PRO A 196 -46.47 28.85 13.34
CA PRO A 196 -45.24 29.64 13.29
C PRO A 196 -44.61 29.90 14.66
N LYS A 197 -45.41 30.24 15.67
CA LYS A 197 -44.93 30.49 17.04
C LYS A 197 -44.43 29.21 17.70
N LEU A 198 -45.10 28.09 17.46
CA LEU A 198 -44.66 26.79 17.99
C LEU A 198 -43.34 26.33 17.35
N LEU A 199 -43.14 26.61 16.06
CA LEU A 199 -41.89 26.30 15.37
C LEU A 199 -40.73 27.14 15.90
N GLU A 200 -40.97 28.42 16.21
CA GLU A 200 -40.00 29.30 16.86
C GLU A 200 -39.55 28.73 18.22
N PHE A 201 -40.49 28.36 19.09
CA PHE A 201 -40.17 27.73 20.38
C PHE A 201 -39.44 26.38 20.21
N ALA A 202 -39.85 25.56 19.23
CA ALA A 202 -39.18 24.30 18.94
C ALA A 202 -37.74 24.50 18.46
N ASN A 203 -37.47 25.56 17.68
CA ASN A 203 -36.11 25.88 17.24
C ASN A 203 -35.24 26.35 18.41
N ILE A 204 -35.78 27.20 19.31
CA ILE A 204 -35.07 27.61 20.54
C ILE A 204 -34.73 26.38 21.38
N LEU A 205 -35.71 25.49 21.63
CA LEU A 205 -35.50 24.27 22.39
C LEU A 205 -34.45 23.36 21.73
N ARG A 206 -34.48 23.22 20.40
CA ARG A 206 -33.48 22.43 19.65
C ARG A 206 -32.07 22.99 19.84
N LEU A 207 -31.91 24.31 19.76
CA LEU A 207 -30.62 24.97 19.93
C LEU A 207 -30.09 24.83 21.37
N GLU A 208 -30.95 25.00 22.37
CA GLU A 208 -30.57 24.80 23.77
C GLU A 208 -30.19 23.34 24.06
N LYS A 209 -30.92 22.37 23.50
CA LYS A 209 -30.56 20.95 23.63
C LYS A 209 -29.23 20.61 22.96
N GLN A 210 -28.94 21.19 21.79
CA GLN A 210 -27.62 21.02 21.14
C GLN A 210 -26.48 21.59 22.01
N ARG A 211 -26.72 22.72 22.67
CA ARG A 211 -25.76 23.28 23.64
C ARG A 211 -25.56 22.37 24.84
N GLU A 212 -26.65 21.82 25.38
CA GLU A 212 -26.62 20.84 26.47
C GLU A 212 -25.81 19.59 26.08
N ASP A 213 -26.02 19.04 24.88
CA ASP A 213 -25.29 17.87 24.39
C ASP A 213 -23.76 18.13 24.31
N VAL A 214 -23.36 19.31 23.82
CA VAL A 214 -21.94 19.72 23.78
C VAL A 214 -21.36 19.86 25.18
N LEU A 215 -22.08 20.51 26.10
CA LEU A 215 -21.64 20.65 27.49
C LEU A 215 -21.52 19.29 28.19
N MET A 216 -22.43 18.37 27.91
CA MET A 216 -22.38 17.00 28.45
C MET A 216 -21.15 16.23 27.96
N LEU A 217 -20.79 16.35 26.68
CA LEU A 217 -19.56 15.76 26.14
C LEU A 217 -18.33 16.36 26.83
N GLN A 218 -18.28 17.69 26.99
CA GLN A 218 -17.17 18.36 27.68
C GLN A 218 -17.04 17.92 29.14
N ILE A 219 -18.15 17.79 29.87
CA ILE A 219 -18.15 17.30 31.25
C ILE A 219 -17.65 15.85 31.31
N GLN A 220 -18.06 15.00 30.36
CA GLN A 220 -17.62 13.62 30.28
C GLN A 220 -16.11 13.53 30.00
N GLU A 221 -15.60 14.31 29.05
CA GLU A 221 -14.17 14.41 28.76
C GLU A 221 -13.37 14.88 29.99
N GLN A 222 -13.84 15.93 30.67
CA GLN A 222 -13.21 16.42 31.90
C GLN A 222 -13.19 15.37 33.00
N ARG A 223 -14.28 14.62 33.20
CA ARG A 223 -14.34 13.52 34.17
C ARG A 223 -13.38 12.39 33.82
N ASN A 224 -13.26 12.05 32.54
CA ASN A 224 -12.32 11.04 32.09
C ASN A 224 -10.87 11.48 32.34
N LEU A 225 -10.53 12.73 32.03
CA LEU A 225 -9.21 13.30 32.29
C LEU A 225 -8.89 13.33 33.79
N GLN A 226 -9.84 13.75 34.62
CA GLN A 226 -9.69 13.74 36.09
C GLN A 226 -9.53 12.31 36.64
N GLY A 227 -10.30 11.35 36.12
CA GLY A 227 -10.18 9.95 36.51
C GLY A 227 -8.80 9.36 36.16
N ASN A 228 -8.32 9.63 34.95
CA ASN A 228 -7.01 9.17 34.48
C ASN A 228 -5.86 9.76 35.32
N THR A 229 -5.90 11.07 35.57
CA THR A 229 -4.89 11.75 36.41
C THR A 229 -4.93 11.26 37.85
N LEU A 230 -6.12 11.01 38.42
CA LEU A 230 -6.24 10.43 39.75
C LEU A 230 -5.67 9.01 39.82
N SER A 231 -5.90 8.18 38.81
CA SER A 231 -5.34 6.82 38.73
C SER A 231 -3.81 6.85 38.67
N GLN A 232 -3.23 7.73 37.83
CA GLN A 232 -1.78 7.91 37.75
C GLN A 232 -1.18 8.34 39.08
N LEU A 233 -1.79 9.32 39.76
CA LEU A 233 -1.35 9.77 41.08
C LEU A 233 -1.46 8.66 42.13
N GLN A 234 -2.49 7.81 42.07
CA GLN A 234 -2.63 6.66 42.95
C GLN A 234 -1.53 5.62 42.73
N GLU A 235 -1.19 5.32 41.47
CA GLU A 235 -0.08 4.42 41.12
C GLU A 235 1.28 4.95 41.57
N GLU A 236 1.53 6.26 41.38
CA GLU A 236 2.73 6.93 41.86
C GLU A 236 2.82 6.90 43.39
N LEU A 237 1.72 7.17 44.09
CA LEU A 237 1.66 7.10 45.55
C LEU A 237 1.92 5.68 46.06
N GLU A 238 1.33 4.66 45.44
CA GLU A 238 1.57 3.25 45.79
C GLU A 238 3.05 2.87 45.60
N THR A 239 3.64 3.29 44.48
CA THR A 239 5.05 3.06 44.17
C THR A 239 5.97 3.75 45.18
N ASN A 240 5.72 5.02 45.47
CA ASN A 240 6.47 5.79 46.45
C ASN A 240 6.33 5.21 47.85
N ARG A 241 5.11 4.80 48.23
CA ARG A 241 4.84 4.12 49.51
C ARG A 241 5.68 2.84 49.63
N TYR A 242 5.72 2.01 48.60
CA TYR A 242 6.54 0.80 48.59
C TYR A 242 8.04 1.10 48.74
N ILE A 243 8.54 2.08 47.98
CA ILE A 243 9.95 2.48 48.04
C ILE A 243 10.33 2.95 49.45
N VAL A 244 9.52 3.82 50.05
CA VAL A 244 9.81 4.44 51.36
C VAL A 244 9.60 3.46 52.52
N LYS A 245 8.53 2.65 52.49
CA LYS A 245 8.19 1.78 53.62
C LYS A 245 8.91 0.44 53.60
N GLU A 246 9.24 -0.08 52.43
CA GLU A 246 9.86 -1.41 52.32
C GLU A 246 11.27 -1.38 51.77
N LYS A 247 11.47 -0.81 50.58
CA LYS A 247 12.73 -0.97 49.86
C LYS A 247 13.88 -0.23 50.55
N LEU A 248 13.71 1.06 50.82
CA LEU A 248 14.74 1.89 51.42
C LEU A 248 15.14 1.43 52.84
N PRO A 249 14.21 1.10 53.76
CA PRO A 249 14.58 0.60 55.08
C PRO A 249 15.41 -0.68 55.03
N LYS A 250 15.03 -1.65 54.16
CA LYS A 250 15.79 -2.89 53.96
C LYS A 250 17.20 -2.62 53.41
N GLU A 251 17.33 -1.67 52.48
CA GLU A 251 18.64 -1.26 51.95
C GLU A 251 19.49 -0.54 53.03
N ILE A 252 18.88 0.30 53.86
CA ILE A 252 19.56 0.97 54.97
C ILE A 252 20.03 -0.05 56.02
N GLU A 253 19.19 -0.99 56.42
CA GLU A 253 19.53 -2.04 57.38
C GLU A 253 20.66 -2.93 56.86
N SER A 254 20.60 -3.36 55.60
CA SER A 254 21.66 -4.17 55.00
C SER A 254 22.99 -3.40 54.93
N LYS A 255 22.99 -2.13 54.52
CA LYS A 255 24.21 -1.29 54.54
C LYS A 255 24.73 -1.06 55.96
N ARG A 256 23.86 -0.83 56.94
CA ARG A 256 24.25 -0.72 58.36
C ARG A 256 24.89 -2.00 58.88
N ALA A 257 24.35 -3.17 58.52
CA ALA A 257 24.93 -4.46 58.90
C ALA A 257 26.33 -4.65 58.31
N ILE A 258 26.52 -4.31 57.02
CA ILE A 258 27.84 -4.36 56.37
C ILE A 258 28.83 -3.42 57.08
N ILE A 259 28.43 -2.18 57.38
CA ILE A 259 29.28 -1.23 58.10
C ILE A 259 29.65 -1.77 59.49
N ALA A 260 28.71 -2.39 60.21
CA ALA A 260 28.96 -3.00 61.50
C ALA A 260 29.96 -4.17 61.42
N GLU A 261 29.85 -5.03 60.40
CA GLU A 261 30.80 -6.11 60.15
C GLU A 261 32.20 -5.59 59.80
N LEU A 262 32.29 -4.61 58.90
CA LEU A 262 33.57 -3.99 58.52
C LEU A 262 34.23 -3.26 59.69
N SER A 263 33.44 -2.54 60.51
CA SER A 263 33.94 -1.89 61.72
C SER A 263 34.46 -2.91 62.74
N LYS A 264 33.78 -4.05 62.87
CA LYS A 264 34.25 -5.15 63.72
C LYS A 264 35.58 -5.71 63.24
N ILE A 265 35.75 -5.90 61.92
CA ILE A 265 37.01 -6.37 61.33
C ILE A 265 38.14 -5.34 61.53
N ALA A 266 37.85 -4.05 61.31
CA ALA A 266 38.83 -2.98 61.48
C ALA A 266 39.31 -2.82 62.94
N ASN A 267 38.44 -3.11 63.92
CA ASN A 267 38.74 -3.03 65.35
C ASN A 267 39.32 -4.32 65.95
N MET A 268 39.64 -5.34 65.13
CA MET A 268 40.35 -6.53 65.61
C MET A 268 41.87 -6.25 65.66
N PRO A 269 42.56 -6.53 66.79
CA PRO A 269 44.02 -6.43 66.86
C PRO A 269 44.66 -7.48 65.94
N ALA A 270 45.82 -7.12 65.36
CA ALA A 270 46.52 -7.88 64.31
C ALA A 270 46.55 -9.40 64.58
N ILE A 271 45.98 -10.15 63.65
CA ILE A 271 45.66 -11.58 63.77
C ILE A 271 46.94 -12.40 63.56
N ASP A 272 47.35 -13.15 64.59
CA ASP A 272 48.43 -14.15 64.53
C ASP A 272 48.03 -15.34 63.64
N GLU A 273 48.97 -15.96 62.95
CA GLU A 273 48.79 -16.88 61.80
C GLU A 273 47.85 -18.08 62.11
N LYS A 274 47.77 -18.48 63.38
CA LYS A 274 46.84 -19.50 63.90
C LYS A 274 45.36 -19.10 63.79
N SER A 275 45.04 -17.83 64.03
CA SER A 275 43.67 -17.34 63.99
C SER A 275 43.14 -17.24 62.55
N ILE A 276 44.02 -17.10 61.54
CA ILE A 276 43.66 -17.18 60.13
C ILE A 276 43.22 -18.62 59.77
N ALA A 277 43.94 -19.62 60.27
CA ALA A 277 43.58 -21.02 60.07
C ALA A 277 42.21 -21.33 60.71
N ASP A 278 41.94 -20.84 61.91
CA ASP A 278 40.65 -21.03 62.59
C ASP A 278 39.49 -20.33 61.87
N ILE A 279 39.71 -19.12 61.33
CA ILE A 279 38.71 -18.42 60.51
C ILE A 279 38.45 -19.16 59.19
N GLN A 280 39.48 -19.71 58.55
CA GLN A 280 39.33 -20.53 57.35
C GLN A 280 38.56 -21.83 57.63
N ILE A 281 38.85 -22.50 58.75
CA ILE A 281 38.11 -23.68 59.19
C ILE A 281 36.63 -23.33 59.46
N LEU A 282 36.38 -22.21 60.14
CA LEU A 282 35.02 -21.73 60.41
C LEU A 282 34.28 -21.36 59.10
N ALA A 283 34.98 -20.74 58.14
CA ALA A 283 34.43 -20.42 56.83
C ALA A 283 34.12 -21.67 56.00
N MET A 284 34.99 -22.69 56.06
CA MET A 284 34.75 -23.99 55.44
C MET A 284 33.56 -24.71 56.10
N ALA A 285 33.45 -24.69 57.44
CA ALA A 285 32.31 -25.25 58.16
C ALA A 285 30.98 -24.55 57.81
N LYS A 286 30.99 -23.22 57.64
CA LYS A 286 29.83 -22.46 57.15
C LYS A 286 29.46 -22.83 55.71
N LYS A 287 30.44 -23.05 54.82
CA LYS A 287 30.17 -23.55 53.46
C LYS A 287 29.58 -24.97 53.47
N VAL A 288 30.11 -25.87 54.29
CA VAL A 288 29.59 -27.25 54.44
C VAL A 288 28.15 -27.23 54.96
N THR A 289 27.84 -26.43 55.98
CA THR A 289 26.47 -26.31 56.50
C THR A 289 25.50 -25.71 55.48
N ALA A 290 25.92 -24.72 54.70
CA ALA A 290 25.12 -24.16 53.60
C ALA A 290 24.84 -25.20 52.50
N ILE A 291 25.85 -26.00 52.12
CA ILE A 291 25.68 -27.11 51.16
C ILE A 291 24.73 -28.17 51.72
N SER A 292 24.86 -28.54 53.00
CA SER A 292 23.95 -29.49 53.66
C SER A 292 22.51 -29.00 53.68
N ARG A 293 22.27 -27.70 53.94
CA ARG A 293 20.93 -27.10 53.86
C ARG A 293 20.37 -27.11 52.43
N LYS A 294 21.18 -26.74 51.42
CA LYS A 294 20.77 -26.83 50.01
C LYS A 294 20.45 -28.28 49.60
N LYS A 295 21.24 -29.26 50.06
CA LYS A 295 21.00 -30.69 49.83
C LYS A 295 19.69 -31.15 50.46
N ALA A 296 19.38 -30.73 51.69
CA ALA A 296 18.12 -31.04 52.37
C ALA A 296 16.91 -30.45 51.62
N ALA A 297 16.98 -29.17 51.21
CA ALA A 297 15.92 -28.53 50.43
C ALA A 297 15.69 -29.20 49.07
N LEU A 298 16.76 -29.65 48.40
CA LEU A 298 16.65 -30.38 47.15
C LEU A 298 16.04 -31.78 47.35
N ALA A 299 16.37 -32.47 48.45
CA ALA A 299 15.77 -33.75 48.81
C ALA A 299 14.26 -33.61 49.08
N GLU A 300 13.82 -32.55 49.76
CA GLU A 300 12.40 -32.27 49.98
C GLU A 300 11.66 -32.00 48.66
N LYS A 301 12.27 -31.22 47.74
CA LYS A 301 11.73 -31.00 46.39
C LYS A 301 11.63 -32.31 45.59
N LEU A 302 12.63 -33.19 45.69
CA LEU A 302 12.61 -34.52 45.06
C LEU A 302 11.50 -35.42 45.63
N GLN A 303 11.27 -35.37 46.94
CA GLN A 303 10.18 -36.11 47.58
C GLN A 303 8.82 -35.60 47.10
N LYS A 304 8.62 -34.27 47.05
CA LYS A 304 7.41 -33.66 46.47
C LYS A 304 7.21 -34.06 45.01
N ASN A 305 8.26 -34.05 44.18
CA ASN A 305 8.18 -34.51 42.79
C ASN A 305 7.83 -36.00 42.66
N ARG A 306 8.36 -36.88 43.53
CA ARG A 306 7.96 -38.29 43.57
C ARG A 306 6.48 -38.47 43.92
N PHE A 307 5.95 -37.67 44.84
CA PHE A 307 4.52 -37.67 45.17
C PHE A 307 3.67 -37.21 43.97
N LEU A 308 4.06 -36.12 43.31
CA LEU A 308 3.37 -35.64 42.11
C LEU A 308 3.39 -36.68 40.97
N LEU A 309 4.51 -37.36 40.74
CA LEU A 309 4.60 -38.45 39.76
C LEU A 309 3.69 -39.64 40.12
N LYS A 310 3.56 -40.00 41.40
CA LYS A 310 2.60 -41.03 41.84
C LYS A 310 1.16 -40.61 41.55
N ILE A 311 0.80 -39.37 41.86
CA ILE A 311 -0.54 -38.82 41.57
C ILE A 311 -0.80 -38.83 40.06
N PHE A 312 0.15 -38.36 39.26
CA PHE A 312 0.01 -38.33 37.80
C PHE A 312 -0.13 -39.74 37.21
N ARG A 313 0.58 -40.73 37.75
CA ARG A 313 0.46 -42.14 37.34
C ARG A 313 -0.91 -42.73 37.68
N ILE A 314 -1.45 -42.42 38.86
CA ILE A 314 -2.81 -42.80 39.26
C ILE A 314 -3.84 -42.16 38.34
N GLN A 315 -3.69 -40.86 38.05
CA GLN A 315 -4.58 -40.15 37.11
C GLN A 315 -4.52 -40.75 35.69
N LEU A 316 -3.34 -41.14 35.21
CA LEU A 316 -3.21 -41.82 33.92
C LEU A 316 -3.87 -43.20 33.91
N GLN A 317 -3.73 -44.00 34.98
CA GLN A 317 -4.41 -45.29 35.12
C GLN A 317 -5.93 -45.14 35.12
N PHE A 318 -6.46 -44.15 35.86
CA PHE A 318 -7.89 -43.83 35.84
C PHE A 318 -8.36 -43.41 34.44
N LYS A 319 -7.57 -42.59 33.74
CA LYS A 319 -7.92 -42.10 32.39
C LYS A 319 -7.87 -43.22 31.33
N MET A 320 -7.07 -44.26 31.52
CA MET A 320 -7.07 -45.45 30.65
C MET A 320 -8.20 -46.44 30.95
N LEU A 321 -8.71 -46.49 32.19
CA LEU A 321 -9.87 -47.30 32.57
C LEU A 321 -11.23 -46.71 32.12
N LEU A 322 -11.23 -45.43 31.71
CA LEU A 322 -12.40 -44.68 31.24
C LEU A 322 -12.50 -44.61 29.69
N LYS A 323 -11.70 -45.39 28.96
CA LYS A 323 -11.79 -45.59 27.51
C LYS A 323 -12.20 -47.02 27.20
#